data_AF-A0A967RIT7-F1
#
_entry.id   AF-A0A967RIT7-F1
#
_cell.length_a   1.000
_cell.length_b   1.000
_cell.length_c   1.000
_cell.angle_alpha   90.00
_cell.angle_beta   90.00
_cell.angle_gamma   90.00
#
_symmetry.space_group_name_H-M   'P 1'
#
loop_
_entity.id
_entity.type
_entity.pdbx_description
1 polymer ?
#
loop_
_entity_poly.entity_id
_entity_poly.type
_entity_poly.pdbx_seq_one_letter_code
_entity_poly.pdbx_strand_id
1 'polypeptide(L)'
;MKHTSRSDYSHPPYLETSGWKTVYQNNESISLSGWRNFHFQNAFEYNGTDNLLIDFTYNNSSYTIESSCKVSNMGVERVLMAFCDSTHFDPLNWSDSYNPGLWGATAVPNIKLISEVSAEPMPADLKPDCNVDMYDVSVLALAWNSRPGDSNWDADCDLYVTVEPVIDMRDLSVFIGHWLDYFE
;
A
#
# COMPACT_ATOMS: atom_id res chain seq x y z
N MET A 1 -8.32 5.84 -3.81
CA MET A 1 -7.45 4.83 -4.45
C MET A 1 -8.21 3.53 -4.69
N LYS A 2 -7.83 2.77 -5.71
CA LYS A 2 -8.36 1.43 -6.03
C LYS A 2 -7.35 0.62 -6.84
N HIS A 3 -7.42 -0.71 -6.79
CA HIS A 3 -6.69 -1.58 -7.71
C HIS A 3 -7.34 -1.59 -9.10
N THR A 4 -6.56 -1.94 -10.13
CA THR A 4 -7.01 -2.14 -11.51
C THR A 4 -6.06 -3.06 -12.26
N SER A 5 -6.58 -3.85 -13.20
CA SER A 5 -5.75 -4.61 -14.15
C SER A 5 -5.27 -3.78 -15.35
N ARG A 6 -5.78 -2.55 -15.52
CA ARG A 6 -5.46 -1.69 -16.67
C ARG A 6 -4.06 -1.09 -16.56
N SER A 7 -3.37 -0.99 -17.68
CA SER A 7 -2.07 -0.30 -17.82
C SER A 7 -2.17 1.12 -18.42
N ASP A 8 -3.34 1.46 -18.95
CA ASP A 8 -3.65 2.66 -19.72
C ASP A 8 -5.18 2.82 -19.86
N TYR A 9 -5.63 3.99 -20.30
CA TYR A 9 -7.03 4.28 -20.59
C TYR A 9 -7.36 3.96 -22.05
N SER A 10 -8.45 3.23 -22.25
CA SER A 10 -9.04 3.01 -23.57
C SER A 10 -9.80 4.24 -24.06
N HIS A 11 -9.94 4.37 -25.38
CA HIS A 11 -10.78 5.40 -26.00
C HIS A 11 -12.18 4.84 -26.34
N PRO A 12 -13.29 5.52 -26.00
CA PRO A 12 -13.36 6.78 -25.25
C PRO A 12 -13.10 6.58 -23.74
N PRO A 13 -12.54 7.60 -23.06
CA PRO A 13 -12.31 7.52 -21.62
C PRO A 13 -13.62 7.66 -20.83
N TYR A 14 -13.67 7.07 -19.63
CA TYR A 14 -14.83 7.10 -18.74
C TYR A 14 -14.41 7.25 -17.26
N LEU A 15 -15.27 7.85 -16.42
CA LEU A 15 -15.02 7.99 -14.98
C LEU A 15 -15.50 6.76 -14.21
N GLU A 16 -14.59 6.18 -13.45
CA GLU A 16 -14.89 5.10 -12.51
C GLU A 16 -15.61 5.65 -11.27
N THR A 17 -16.83 5.19 -10.99
CA THR A 17 -17.67 5.74 -9.89
C THR A 17 -17.75 4.86 -8.65
N SER A 18 -17.12 3.67 -8.65
CA SER A 18 -17.21 2.72 -7.54
C SER A 18 -15.88 2.01 -7.24
N GLY A 19 -15.82 1.37 -6.06
CA GLY A 19 -14.66 0.61 -5.59
C GLY A 19 -13.50 1.46 -5.08
N TRP A 20 -13.72 2.76 -4.88
CA TRP A 20 -12.70 3.67 -4.36
C TRP A 20 -12.65 3.66 -2.83
N LYS A 21 -11.43 3.67 -2.28
CA LYS A 21 -11.15 3.96 -0.88
C LYS A 21 -10.60 5.39 -0.74
N THR A 22 -11.22 6.21 0.10
CA THR A 22 -10.69 7.52 0.47
C THR A 22 -9.55 7.35 1.48
N VAL A 23 -8.32 7.56 1.02
CA VAL A 23 -7.11 7.43 1.84
C VAL A 23 -6.71 8.73 2.53
N TYR A 24 -7.10 9.87 1.95
CA TYR A 24 -6.80 11.20 2.45
C TYR A 24 -7.89 12.18 2.03
N GLN A 25 -8.35 13.03 2.95
CA GLN A 25 -9.21 14.16 2.63
C GLN A 25 -8.97 15.29 3.64
N ASN A 26 -8.58 16.47 3.14
CA ASN A 26 -8.41 17.66 3.96
C ASN A 26 -8.40 18.94 3.10
N ASN A 27 -8.57 20.10 3.74
CA ASN A 27 -8.32 21.40 3.12
C ASN A 27 -6.83 21.73 3.19
N GLU A 28 -6.22 21.98 2.04
CA GLU A 28 -4.77 22.13 1.91
C GLU A 28 -4.40 23.51 1.37
N SER A 29 -3.33 24.09 1.92
CA SER A 29 -2.74 25.34 1.43
C SER A 29 -1.35 25.07 0.87
N ILE A 30 -1.20 25.25 -0.44
CA ILE A 30 0.04 24.99 -1.18
C ILE A 30 0.60 26.32 -1.69
N SER A 31 1.57 26.88 -0.97
CA SER A 31 2.21 28.17 -1.29
C SER A 31 3.67 28.04 -1.75
N LEU A 32 4.25 26.84 -1.69
CA LEU A 32 5.63 26.57 -2.06
C LEU A 32 5.71 25.39 -3.03
N SER A 33 6.62 25.49 -3.99
CA SER A 33 6.99 24.39 -4.89
C SER A 33 7.85 23.35 -4.16
N GLY A 34 7.71 22.08 -4.54
CA GLY A 34 8.49 20.97 -4.01
C GLY A 34 7.64 19.71 -3.80
N TRP A 35 8.25 18.68 -3.20
CA TRP A 35 7.51 17.50 -2.76
C TRP A 35 6.50 17.88 -1.68
N ARG A 36 5.26 17.41 -1.84
CA ARG A 36 4.19 17.55 -0.84
C ARG A 36 3.83 16.17 -0.33
N ASN A 37 3.79 16.03 0.99
CA ASN A 37 3.46 14.79 1.66
C ASN A 37 2.02 14.86 2.15
N PHE A 38 1.21 13.89 1.75
CA PHE A 38 -0.14 13.66 2.29
C PHE A 38 -0.11 12.38 3.11
N HIS A 39 -0.32 12.49 4.41
CA HIS A 39 -0.31 11.32 5.30
C HIS A 39 -1.69 10.67 5.24
N PHE A 40 -1.75 9.42 4.78
CA PHE A 40 -3.01 8.72 4.66
C PHE A 40 -3.67 8.58 6.03
N GLN A 41 -4.92 9.02 6.11
CA GLN A 41 -5.77 8.85 7.29
C GLN A 41 -6.36 7.43 7.33
N ASN A 42 -6.51 6.80 6.15
CA ASN A 42 -6.88 5.41 6.01
C ASN A 42 -5.85 4.70 5.13
N ALA A 43 -5.20 3.66 5.64
CA ALA A 43 -4.26 2.85 4.88
C ALA A 43 -4.91 2.24 3.63
N PHE A 44 -4.14 1.94 2.60
CA PHE A 44 -4.60 1.23 1.41
C PHE A 44 -3.76 -0.04 1.25
N GLU A 45 -4.40 -1.19 1.41
CA GLU A 45 -3.74 -2.49 1.26
C GLU A 45 -3.43 -2.74 -0.21
N TYR A 46 -2.15 -2.68 -0.57
CA TYR A 46 -1.70 -3.01 -1.91
C TYR A 46 -1.55 -4.52 -2.05
N ASN A 47 -2.06 -5.11 -3.14
CA ASN A 47 -2.08 -6.56 -3.32
C ASN A 47 -0.82 -7.11 -4.02
N GLY A 48 0.21 -6.28 -4.16
CA GLY A 48 1.48 -6.66 -4.80
C GLY A 48 1.44 -6.82 -6.31
N THR A 49 0.27 -6.96 -6.93
CA THR A 49 0.13 -7.49 -8.30
C THR A 49 -0.62 -6.56 -9.26
N ASP A 50 -1.74 -5.98 -8.83
CA ASP A 50 -2.55 -5.11 -9.69
C ASP A 50 -1.97 -3.70 -9.79
N ASN A 51 -2.27 -2.97 -10.87
CA ASN A 51 -1.97 -1.55 -10.94
C ASN A 51 -2.86 -0.74 -9.98
N LEU A 52 -2.47 0.50 -9.69
CA LEU A 52 -3.24 1.42 -8.85
C LEU A 52 -3.88 2.52 -9.70
N LEU A 53 -5.16 2.80 -9.44
CA LEU A 53 -5.77 4.09 -9.76
C LEU A 53 -5.77 4.98 -8.53
N ILE A 54 -5.32 6.21 -8.75
CA ILE A 54 -5.21 7.26 -7.74
C ILE A 54 -5.95 8.46 -8.30
N ASP A 55 -6.93 8.93 -7.55
CA ASP A 55 -7.72 10.11 -7.90
C ASP A 55 -7.24 11.30 -7.07
N PHE A 56 -6.99 12.41 -7.74
CA PHE A 56 -6.66 13.71 -7.16
C PHE A 56 -7.80 14.67 -7.48
N THR A 57 -8.81 14.66 -6.62
CA THR A 57 -9.94 15.58 -6.71
C THR A 57 -9.72 16.75 -5.74
N TYR A 58 -9.80 17.99 -6.25
CA TYR A 58 -9.78 19.19 -5.42
C TYR A 58 -10.75 20.24 -5.97
N ASN A 59 -11.23 21.10 -5.06
CA ASN A 59 -12.07 22.23 -5.38
C ASN A 59 -11.47 23.49 -4.72
N ASN A 60 -11.47 24.61 -5.42
CA ASN A 60 -10.98 25.88 -4.90
C ASN A 60 -11.94 27.03 -5.26
N SER A 61 -11.73 28.21 -4.68
CA SER A 61 -12.58 29.38 -4.93
C SER A 61 -12.05 30.30 -6.04
N SER A 62 -11.09 29.85 -6.85
CA SER A 62 -10.46 30.66 -7.90
C SER A 62 -10.79 30.08 -9.28
N TYR A 63 -11.23 30.95 -10.19
CA TYR A 63 -11.43 30.64 -11.61
C TYR A 63 -10.22 31.08 -12.47
N THR A 64 -9.15 31.59 -11.85
CA THR A 64 -7.94 32.08 -12.56
C THR A 64 -6.66 31.41 -12.12
N ILE A 65 -6.68 30.68 -11.01
CA ILE A 65 -5.50 30.02 -10.45
C ILE A 65 -5.76 28.52 -10.42
N GLU A 66 -5.08 27.82 -11.31
CA GLU A 66 -4.95 26.37 -11.30
C GLU A 66 -3.80 25.90 -10.41
N SER A 67 -3.88 24.65 -9.96
CA SER A 67 -2.74 23.98 -9.33
C SER A 67 -1.95 23.22 -10.39
N SER A 68 -0.62 23.26 -10.29
CA SER A 68 0.27 22.53 -11.18
C SER A 68 1.12 21.53 -10.41
N CYS A 69 1.46 20.41 -11.05
CA CYS A 69 2.37 19.41 -10.52
C CYS A 69 3.44 19.07 -11.56
N LYS A 70 4.52 18.42 -11.12
CA LYS A 70 5.53 17.89 -12.03
C LYS A 70 5.06 16.53 -12.56
N VAL A 71 5.26 16.33 -13.86
CA VAL A 71 4.79 15.16 -14.60
C VAL A 71 5.94 14.51 -15.37
N SER A 72 5.79 13.24 -15.69
CA SER A 72 6.63 12.50 -16.64
C SER A 72 5.78 11.98 -17.79
N ASN A 73 6.28 12.07 -19.02
CA ASN A 73 5.58 11.55 -20.18
C ASN A 73 5.81 10.04 -20.30
N MET A 74 4.73 9.25 -20.29
CA MET A 74 4.77 7.79 -20.39
C MET A 74 4.50 7.26 -21.81
N GLY A 75 4.19 8.13 -22.77
CA GLY A 75 3.91 7.77 -24.17
C GLY A 75 2.55 7.09 -24.41
N VAL A 76 1.82 6.73 -23.35
CA VAL A 76 0.48 6.14 -23.39
C VAL A 76 -0.43 6.88 -22.39
N GLU A 77 -1.74 6.91 -22.66
CA GLU A 77 -2.72 7.62 -21.83
C GLU A 77 -2.91 6.90 -20.49
N ARG A 78 -2.33 7.45 -19.42
CA ARG A 78 -2.41 6.90 -18.05
C ARG A 78 -3.06 7.85 -17.06
N VAL A 79 -3.45 9.03 -17.53
CA VAL A 79 -4.15 10.03 -16.73
C VAL A 79 -5.46 10.34 -17.42
N LEU A 80 -6.51 10.41 -16.61
CA LEU A 80 -7.79 10.97 -16.99
C LEU A 80 -7.94 12.30 -16.26
N MET A 81 -8.29 13.35 -16.98
CA MET A 81 -8.44 14.70 -16.43
C MET A 81 -9.75 15.32 -16.84
N ALA A 82 -10.30 16.14 -15.94
CA ALA A 82 -11.45 16.99 -16.15
C ALA A 82 -11.32 18.20 -15.22
N PHE A 83 -11.75 19.37 -15.67
CA PHE A 83 -11.78 20.58 -14.86
C PHE A 83 -12.86 21.52 -15.37
N CYS A 84 -13.34 22.43 -14.52
CA CYS A 84 -14.27 23.48 -14.94
C CYS A 84 -14.26 24.66 -13.97
N ASP A 85 -14.67 25.82 -14.47
CA ASP A 85 -14.89 27.03 -13.67
C ASP A 85 -16.28 26.99 -13.01
N SER A 86 -16.48 26.05 -12.08
CA SER A 86 -17.74 25.83 -11.34
C SER A 86 -18.98 25.45 -12.16
N THR A 87 -18.84 25.17 -13.46
CA THR A 87 -20.00 24.81 -14.31
C THR A 87 -20.61 23.45 -13.96
N HIS A 88 -19.87 22.60 -13.24
CA HIS A 88 -20.30 21.26 -12.83
C HIS A 88 -20.31 21.04 -11.31
N PHE A 89 -20.44 22.12 -10.53
CA PHE A 89 -20.45 22.10 -9.06
C PHE A 89 -19.23 21.36 -8.47
N ASP A 90 -19.40 20.75 -7.29
CA ASP A 90 -18.35 20.05 -6.57
C ASP A 90 -17.90 18.78 -7.34
N PRO A 91 -16.60 18.65 -7.65
CA PRO A 91 -16.05 17.50 -8.38
C PRO A 91 -16.22 16.16 -7.67
N LEU A 92 -16.48 16.14 -6.36
CA LEU A 92 -16.86 14.91 -5.66
C LEU A 92 -18.17 14.29 -6.15
N ASN A 93 -19.01 15.06 -6.85
CA ASN A 93 -20.27 14.59 -7.42
C ASN A 93 -20.17 14.26 -8.91
N TRP A 94 -18.97 14.33 -9.50
CA TRP A 94 -18.81 13.98 -10.91
C TRP A 94 -18.96 12.48 -11.13
N SER A 95 -19.51 12.14 -12.29
CA SER A 95 -19.72 10.77 -12.73
C SER A 95 -19.48 10.67 -14.23
N ASP A 96 -19.49 9.46 -14.75
CA ASP A 96 -19.33 9.25 -16.19
C ASP A 96 -20.41 9.96 -17.02
N SER A 97 -21.63 10.04 -16.49
CA SER A 97 -22.75 10.76 -17.11
C SER A 97 -22.82 12.26 -16.77
N TYR A 98 -22.03 12.73 -15.81
CA TYR A 98 -22.07 14.11 -15.33
C TYR A 98 -20.66 14.60 -15.00
N ASN A 99 -19.98 15.16 -16.00
CA ASN A 99 -18.63 15.70 -15.90
C ASN A 99 -18.43 16.80 -16.95
N PRO A 100 -17.44 17.71 -16.79
CA PRO A 100 -17.21 18.82 -17.71
C PRO A 100 -16.53 18.43 -19.04
N GLY A 101 -16.40 17.14 -19.34
CA GLY A 101 -15.61 16.61 -20.45
C GLY A 101 -14.34 15.94 -19.95
N LEU A 102 -14.12 14.72 -20.42
CA LEU A 102 -12.98 13.89 -20.05
C LEU A 102 -11.88 13.93 -21.11
N TRP A 103 -10.64 14.07 -20.66
CA TRP A 103 -9.46 14.02 -21.53
C TRP A 103 -8.44 13.02 -21.02
N GLY A 104 -7.95 12.16 -21.92
CA GLY A 104 -6.80 11.30 -21.68
C GLY A 104 -5.49 12.08 -21.84
N ALA A 105 -4.51 11.79 -20.99
CA ALA A 105 -3.19 12.40 -21.07
C ALA A 105 -2.07 11.39 -20.79
N THR A 106 -0.92 11.60 -21.44
CA THR A 106 0.29 10.78 -21.27
C THR A 106 1.24 11.33 -20.21
N ALA A 107 0.97 12.53 -19.70
CA ALA A 107 1.75 13.23 -18.69
C ALA A 107 1.31 12.80 -17.29
N VAL A 108 1.99 11.82 -16.70
CA VAL A 108 1.65 11.22 -15.39
C VAL A 108 2.27 12.04 -14.25
N PRO A 109 1.49 12.44 -13.22
CA PRO A 109 2.01 13.09 -12.02
C PRO A 109 3.11 12.27 -11.34
N ASN A 110 4.22 12.92 -11.00
CA ASN A 110 5.31 12.30 -10.28
C ASN A 110 4.92 12.14 -8.80
N ILE A 111 4.78 10.91 -8.34
CA ILE A 111 4.42 10.58 -6.96
C ILE A 111 5.44 9.65 -6.32
N LYS A 112 5.43 9.62 -4.98
CA LYS A 112 6.13 8.60 -4.19
C LYS A 112 5.10 8.01 -3.22
N LEU A 113 4.95 6.69 -3.27
CA LEU A 113 4.16 5.96 -2.30
C LEU A 113 5.11 5.44 -1.22
N ILE A 114 4.80 5.75 0.02
CA ILE A 114 5.50 5.21 1.18
C ILE A 114 4.58 4.13 1.74
N SER A 115 5.04 2.89 1.69
CA SER A 115 4.34 1.73 2.25
C SER A 115 5.05 1.29 3.52
N GLU A 116 4.27 0.79 4.47
CA GLU A 116 4.75 -0.01 5.58
C GLU A 116 4.33 -1.45 5.29
N VAL A 117 5.22 -2.39 5.56
CA VAL A 117 4.86 -3.81 5.51
C VAL A 117 4.18 -4.11 6.83
N SER A 118 2.86 -4.23 6.80
CA SER A 118 2.09 -4.79 7.91
C SER A 118 1.87 -6.28 7.66
N ALA A 119 2.96 -7.04 7.53
CA ALA A 119 2.86 -8.49 7.63
C ALA A 119 2.87 -8.82 9.13
N GLU A 120 1.81 -9.48 9.60
CA GLU A 120 1.90 -10.14 10.91
C GLU A 120 3.07 -11.14 10.80
N PRO A 121 4.00 -11.17 11.79
CA PRO A 121 5.08 -12.15 11.77
C PRO A 121 4.48 -13.54 11.58
N MET A 122 4.91 -14.26 10.55
CA MET A 122 4.49 -15.64 10.39
C MET A 122 5.12 -16.43 11.54
N PRO A 123 4.32 -17.05 12.42
CA PRO A 123 4.91 -17.83 13.49
C PRO A 123 5.78 -18.94 12.87
N ALA A 124 6.96 -19.15 13.43
CA ALA A 124 7.98 -20.09 12.95
C ALA A 124 8.77 -19.70 11.68
N ASP A 125 8.53 -18.55 11.06
CA ASP A 125 9.46 -17.93 10.07
C ASP A 125 10.61 -17.25 10.81
N LEU A 126 11.56 -18.05 11.27
CA LEU A 126 12.71 -17.62 12.08
C LEU A 126 13.80 -16.98 11.21
N LYS A 127 13.75 -17.19 9.90
CA LYS A 127 14.59 -16.55 8.90
C LYS A 127 13.68 -15.75 7.95
N PRO A 128 13.37 -14.47 8.28
CA PRO A 128 12.29 -13.69 7.67
C PRO A 128 12.34 -13.63 6.14
N ASP A 129 11.77 -14.64 5.50
CA ASP A 129 11.70 -14.80 4.05
C ASP A 129 10.31 -15.26 3.58
N CYS A 130 9.34 -15.23 4.49
CA CYS A 130 7.95 -15.56 4.28
C CYS A 130 7.70 -17.03 3.90
N ASN A 131 8.57 -17.95 4.33
CA ASN A 131 8.46 -19.37 4.05
C ASN A 131 9.06 -20.21 5.19
N VAL A 132 8.22 -20.96 5.90
CA VAL A 132 8.67 -21.85 6.98
C VAL A 132 9.25 -23.14 6.39
N ASP A 133 10.57 -23.24 6.36
CA ASP A 133 11.29 -24.35 5.76
C ASP A 133 12.44 -24.91 6.64
N MET A 134 13.31 -25.72 6.04
CA MET A 134 14.41 -26.36 6.76
C MET A 134 15.43 -25.37 7.32
N TYR A 135 15.52 -24.16 6.76
CA TYR A 135 16.35 -23.10 7.33
C TYR A 135 15.80 -22.65 8.68
N ASP A 136 14.49 -22.48 8.83
CA ASP A 136 13.89 -22.11 10.11
C ASP A 136 14.06 -23.21 11.16
N VAL A 137 13.91 -24.48 10.76
CA VAL A 137 14.23 -25.62 11.65
C VAL A 137 15.67 -25.53 12.14
N SER A 138 16.60 -25.12 11.28
CA SER A 138 18.01 -25.00 11.67
C SER A 138 18.23 -23.90 12.71
N VAL A 139 17.51 -22.79 12.61
CA VAL A 139 17.55 -21.71 13.61
C VAL A 139 17.02 -22.22 14.95
N LEU A 140 15.85 -22.87 14.96
CA LEU A 140 15.26 -23.48 16.16
C LEU A 140 16.20 -24.52 16.80
N ALA A 141 16.84 -25.35 15.98
CA ALA A 141 17.75 -26.38 16.44
C ALA A 141 19.04 -25.83 17.06
N LEU A 142 19.55 -24.69 16.56
CA LEU A 142 20.72 -24.02 17.13
C LEU A 142 20.45 -23.46 18.53
N ALA A 143 19.21 -23.02 18.78
CA ALA A 143 18.78 -22.50 20.07
C ALA A 143 18.17 -23.56 21.01
N TRP A 144 18.17 -24.82 20.61
CA TRP A 144 17.51 -25.90 21.32
C TRP A 144 17.97 -26.03 22.79
N ASN A 145 16.99 -26.18 23.69
CA ASN A 145 17.16 -26.35 25.13
C ASN A 145 17.95 -25.22 25.82
N SER A 146 17.93 -24.02 25.24
CA SER A 146 18.53 -22.82 25.82
C SER A 146 17.50 -21.96 26.56
N ARG A 147 17.99 -21.05 27.41
CA ARG A 147 17.21 -20.11 28.25
C ARG A 147 17.81 -18.70 28.18
N PRO A 148 17.07 -17.64 28.57
CA PRO A 148 17.61 -16.30 28.63
C PRO A 148 18.93 -16.24 29.42
N GLY A 149 20.01 -15.83 28.74
CA GLY A 149 21.37 -15.77 29.28
C GLY A 149 22.33 -16.84 28.76
N ASP A 150 21.82 -17.92 28.15
CA ASP A 150 22.65 -18.88 27.46
C ASP A 150 23.21 -18.28 26.15
N SER A 151 24.41 -18.72 25.74
CA SER A 151 25.08 -18.15 24.56
C SER A 151 24.37 -18.44 23.24
N ASN A 152 23.54 -19.50 23.20
CA ASN A 152 22.76 -19.89 22.04
C ASN A 152 21.27 -19.57 22.20
N TRP A 153 20.89 -18.76 23.20
CA TRP A 153 19.52 -18.28 23.33
C TRP A 153 19.13 -17.36 22.19
N ASP A 154 17.97 -17.64 21.59
CA ASP A 154 17.33 -16.80 20.59
C ASP A 154 15.86 -16.58 21.01
N ALA A 155 15.50 -15.33 21.28
CA ALA A 155 14.14 -15.00 21.73
C ALA A 155 13.09 -15.28 20.66
N ASP A 156 13.46 -15.27 19.37
CA ASP A 156 12.55 -15.55 18.27
C ASP A 156 12.18 -17.04 18.22
N CYS A 157 12.99 -17.91 18.84
CA CYS A 157 12.73 -19.35 18.96
C CYS A 157 11.80 -19.74 20.13
N ASP A 158 11.47 -18.82 21.04
CA ASP A 158 10.54 -19.04 22.17
C ASP A 158 9.08 -18.88 21.71
N LEU A 159 8.66 -19.79 20.82
CA LEU A 159 7.36 -19.76 20.17
C LEU A 159 6.20 -20.09 21.14
N TYR A 160 6.47 -20.85 22.20
CA TYR A 160 5.50 -21.19 23.24
C TYR A 160 5.80 -20.43 24.54
N VAL A 161 5.31 -19.19 24.61
CA VAL A 161 5.60 -18.27 25.73
C VAL A 161 5.15 -18.85 27.08
N THR A 162 6.11 -18.98 28.01
CA THR A 162 5.85 -19.35 29.40
C THR A 162 6.53 -18.39 30.39
N VAL A 163 6.26 -18.55 31.68
CA VAL A 163 6.86 -17.71 32.74
C VAL A 163 8.37 -17.94 32.86
N GLU A 164 8.85 -19.14 32.53
CA GLU A 164 10.27 -19.50 32.50
C GLU A 164 10.65 -19.93 31.07
N PRO A 165 11.05 -18.98 30.21
CA PRO A 165 11.33 -19.25 28.80
C PRO A 165 12.41 -20.31 28.63
N VAL A 166 12.11 -21.30 27.79
CA VAL A 166 13.04 -22.36 27.41
C VAL A 166 12.60 -22.93 26.08
N ILE A 167 13.55 -23.03 25.14
CA ILE A 167 13.27 -23.55 23.80
C ILE A 167 13.26 -25.08 23.88
N ASP A 168 12.10 -25.70 23.74
CA ASP A 168 11.93 -27.14 23.83
C ASP A 168 10.84 -27.70 22.90
N MET A 169 10.36 -28.90 23.21
CA MET A 169 9.32 -29.58 22.44
C MET A 169 8.02 -28.79 22.32
N ARG A 170 7.75 -27.84 23.20
CA ARG A 170 6.58 -26.96 23.13
C ARG A 170 6.72 -25.95 22.01
N ASP A 171 7.90 -25.36 21.86
CA ASP A 171 8.21 -24.46 20.74
C ASP A 171 8.23 -25.22 19.43
N LEU A 172 8.83 -26.42 19.40
CA LEU A 172 8.75 -27.29 18.23
C LEU A 172 7.30 -27.67 17.88
N SER A 173 6.42 -27.83 18.87
CA SER A 173 5.00 -28.10 18.61
C SER A 173 4.31 -26.92 17.93
N VAL A 174 4.65 -25.68 18.30
CA VAL A 174 4.14 -24.48 17.62
C VAL A 174 4.73 -24.42 16.21
N PHE A 175 6.05 -24.62 16.07
CA PHE A 175 6.76 -24.66 14.80
C PHE A 175 6.12 -25.65 13.80
N ILE A 176 5.88 -26.90 14.23
CA ILE A 176 5.27 -27.93 13.38
C ILE A 176 3.85 -27.53 12.95
N GLY A 177 3.14 -26.75 13.75
CA GLY A 177 1.83 -26.20 13.39
C GLY A 177 1.86 -25.27 12.18
N HIS A 178 3.03 -24.72 11.86
CA HIS A 178 3.29 -23.79 10.75
C HIS A 178 4.24 -24.38 9.71
N TRP A 179 4.50 -25.69 9.74
CA TRP A 179 5.44 -26.32 8.81
C TRP A 179 4.98 -26.18 7.36
N LEU A 180 5.84 -25.59 6.52
CA LEU A 180 5.56 -25.26 5.12
C LEU A 180 4.45 -24.21 4.93
N ASP A 181 4.18 -23.38 5.94
CA ASP A 181 3.44 -22.14 5.71
C ASP A 181 4.30 -21.20 4.85
N TYR A 182 3.69 -20.57 3.86
CA TYR A 182 4.35 -19.57 3.01
C TYR A 182 3.34 -18.51 2.57
N PHE A 183 3.80 -17.28 2.36
CA PHE A 183 2.98 -16.25 1.69
C PHE A 183 3.16 -16.34 0.18
N GLU A 184 2.03 -16.27 -0.54
CA GLU A 184 1.94 -16.12 -2.01
C GLU A 184 1.93 -14.66 -2.46
#